data_AF-A0A7C3U646-F1
#
_entry.id   AF-A0A7C3U646-F1
#
_cell.length_a   1.000
_cell.length_b   1.000
_cell.length_c   1.000
_cell.angle_alpha   90.00
_cell.angle_beta   90.00
_cell.angle_gamma   90.00
#
_symmetry.space_group_name_H-M   'P 1'
#
loop_
_entity.id
_entity.type
_entity.pdbx_description
1 polymer ?
#
loop_
_entity_poly.entity_id
_entity_poly.type
_entity_poly.pdbx_seq_one_letter_code
_entity_poly.pdbx_strand_id
1 'polypeptide(L)' 'MSRSRHPLVALVLLFLALGVIYGLTTPLFEAPDEVWHVAYVRYIAQTGRLPVQGARQGEESTRQEASQPPLY' A
#
# COMPACT_ATOMS: atom_id res chain seq x y z
N MET A 1 -25.75 21.99 -22.87
CA MET A 1 -24.36 22.05 -23.37
C MET A 1 -23.64 20.78 -22.94
N SER A 2 -23.30 19.88 -23.87
CA SER A 2 -22.54 18.66 -23.55
C SER A 2 -21.07 19.04 -23.30
N ARG A 3 -20.55 18.77 -22.10
CA ARG A 3 -19.12 19.01 -21.79
C ARG A 3 -18.27 17.92 -22.44
N SER A 4 -17.24 18.34 -23.18
CA SER A 4 -16.18 17.46 -23.68
C SER A 4 -15.54 16.69 -22.53
N ARG A 5 -15.48 15.35 -22.65
CA ARG A 5 -14.83 14.46 -21.67
C ARG A 5 -13.35 14.19 -22.00
N HIS A 6 -12.87 14.66 -23.16
CA HIS A 6 -11.49 14.47 -23.60
C HIS A 6 -10.42 14.86 -22.57
N PRO A 7 -10.51 16.00 -21.84
CA PRO A 7 -9.49 16.32 -20.85
C PRO A 7 -9.45 15.33 -19.68
N LEU A 8 -10.61 14.81 -19.27
CA LEU A 8 -10.68 13.78 -18.22
C LEU A 8 -10.06 12.47 -18.71
N VAL A 9 -10.35 12.06 -19.94
CA VAL A 9 -9.76 10.84 -20.53
C VAL A 9 -8.24 10.97 -20.62
N ALA A 10 -7.73 12.12 -21.09
CA ALA A 10 -6.30 12.39 -21.16
C ALA A 10 -5.63 12.34 -19.78
N LEU A 11 -6.28 12.94 -18.76
CA LEU A 11 -5.78 12.92 -17.38
C LEU A 11 -5.70 11.50 -16.81
N VAL A 12 -6.73 10.68 -17.02
CA VAL A 12 -6.75 9.28 -16.55
C VAL A 12 -5.67 8.47 -17.25
N LEU A 13 -5.51 8.61 -18.57
CA LEU A 13 -4.46 7.92 -19.32
C LEU A 13 -3.05 8.33 -18.84
N LEU A 14 -2.83 9.62 -18.59
CA LEU A 14 -1.57 10.12 -18.07
C LEU A 14 -1.28 9.55 -16.67
N PHE A 15 -2.27 9.55 -15.78
CA PHE A 15 -2.14 8.98 -14.45
C PHE A 15 -1.75 7.50 -14.49
N LEU A 16 -2.43 6.70 -15.33
CA LEU A 16 -2.12 5.28 -15.49
C LEU A 16 -0.71 5.07 -16.03
N ALA A 17 -0.31 5.84 -17.05
CA ALA A 17 1.04 5.74 -17.61
C ALA A 17 2.12 6.05 -16.56
N LEU A 18 1.94 7.12 -15.78
CA LEU A 18 2.87 7.49 -14.71
C LEU A 18 2.91 6.44 -13.60
N GLY A 19 1.75 5.91 -13.19
CA GLY A 19 1.66 4.87 -12.17
C GLY A 19 2.37 3.57 -12.58
N VAL A 20 2.22 3.16 -13.84
CA VAL A 20 2.92 1.99 -14.40
C VAL A 20 4.42 2.23 -14.45
N ILE A 21 4.88 3.38 -14.96
CA ILE A 21 6.30 3.71 -15.01
C ILE A 21 6.88 3.70 -13.60
N TYR A 22 6.26 4.39 -12.64
CA TYR A 22 6.69 4.40 -11.25
C TYR A 22 6.81 2.97 -10.69
N GLY A 23 5.78 2.15 -10.82
CA GLY A 23 5.78 0.77 -10.31
C GLY A 23 6.81 -0.16 -10.96
N LEU A 24 7.20 0.09 -12.22
CA LEU A 24 8.24 -0.69 -12.90
C LEU A 24 9.65 -0.19 -12.61
N THR A 25 9.81 1.09 -12.30
CA THR A 25 11.14 1.70 -12.08
C THR A 25 11.56 1.76 -10.62
N THR A 26 10.61 1.69 -9.68
CA THR A 26 10.90 1.62 -8.24
C THR A 26 11.28 0.18 -7.87
N PRO A 27 12.52 -0.06 -7.38
CA PRO A 27 12.91 -1.40 -6.92
C PRO A 27 12.08 -1.87 -5.72
N LEU A 28 12.04 -3.19 -5.51
CA LEU A 28 11.40 -3.77 -4.34
C LEU A 28 12.00 -3.20 -3.05
N PHE A 29 11.12 -2.87 -2.11
CA PHE A 29 11.38 -2.31 -0.78
C PHE A 29 11.91 -0.87 -0.75
N GLU A 30 11.90 -0.15 -1.88
CA GLU A 30 12.23 1.28 -1.92
C GLU A 30 11.01 2.17 -1.67
N ALA A 31 9.79 1.71 -1.97
CA ALA A 31 8.61 2.46 -1.58
C ALA A 31 8.42 2.43 -0.05
N PRO A 32 8.08 3.57 0.58
CA PRO A 32 8.28 3.82 2.02
C PRO A 32 7.57 2.84 2.96
N ASP A 33 6.53 2.14 2.50
CA ASP A 33 5.70 1.26 3.31
C ASP A 33 5.72 -0.21 2.90
N GLU A 34 6.45 -0.59 1.84
CA GLU A 34 6.46 -1.98 1.35
C GLU A 34 6.93 -2.99 2.39
N VAL A 35 7.95 -2.63 3.17
CA VAL A 35 8.48 -3.51 4.25
C VAL A 35 7.41 -3.77 5.31
N TRP A 36 6.60 -2.77 5.64
CA TRP A 36 5.55 -2.87 6.66
C TRP A 36 4.35 -3.67 6.17
N HIS A 37 3.99 -3.52 4.89
CA HIS A 37 2.98 -4.36 4.24
C HIS A 37 3.40 -5.84 4.21
N VAL A 38 4.65 -6.13 3.84
CA VAL A 38 5.15 -7.52 3.83
C VAL A 38 5.20 -8.10 5.24
N ALA A 39 5.62 -7.32 6.24
CA ALA A 39 5.55 -7.73 7.65
C ALA A 39 4.10 -8.02 8.07
N TYR A 40 3.13 -7.22 7.63
CA TYR A 40 1.72 -7.41 7.94
C TYR A 40 1.17 -8.72 7.39
N VAL A 41 1.41 -8.98 6.10
CA VAL A 41 0.97 -10.24 5.46
C VAL A 41 1.66 -11.44 6.09
N ARG A 42 2.97 -11.34 6.38
CA ARG A 42 3.73 -12.41 7.02
C ARG A 42 3.21 -12.72 8.43
N TYR A 43 2.88 -11.70 9.24
CA TYR A 43 2.26 -11.88 10.55
C TYR A 43 0.93 -12.65 10.45
N ILE A 44 0.05 -12.28 9.52
CA ILE A 44 -1.23 -12.98 9.31
C ILE A 44 -0.99 -14.41 8.86
N ALA A 45 -0.09 -14.62 7.89
CA ALA A 45 0.21 -15.94 7.36
C ALA A 45 0.78 -16.89 8.43
N GLN A 46 1.54 -16.37 9.39
CA GLN A 46 2.14 -17.15 10.48
C GLN A 46 1.19 -17.38 11.66
N THR A 47 0.38 -16.37 12.02
CA THR A 47 -0.41 -16.39 13.27
C THR A 47 -1.89 -16.64 13.06
N GLY A 48 -2.40 -16.41 11.84
CA GLY A 48 -3.84 -16.37 11.55
C GLY A 48 -4.59 -15.23 12.23
N ARG A 49 -3.87 -14.24 12.78
CA ARG A 49 -4.41 -13.12 13.56
C ARG A 49 -4.00 -11.79 12.95
N LEU A 50 -4.77 -10.75 13.27
CA LEU A 50 -4.44 -9.39 12.85
C LEU A 50 -3.37 -8.78 13.77
N PRO A 51 -2.43 -8.00 13.22
CA PRO A 51 -1.43 -7.30 14.01
C PRO A 51 -2.09 -6.27 14.94
N VAL A 52 -1.67 -6.25 16.21
CA VAL A 52 -2.16 -5.28 17.20
C VAL A 52 -1.23 -4.06 17.21
N GLN A 53 -1.82 -2.86 17.14
CA GLN A 53 -1.07 -1.62 17.21
C GLN A 53 -0.36 -1.48 18.58
N GLY A 54 0.93 -1.15 18.57
CA GLY A 54 1.70 -0.94 19.80
C GLY A 54 2.22 -2.21 20.47
N ALA A 55 2.12 -3.38 19.83
CA ALA A 55 2.82 -4.58 20.28
C ALA A 55 4.34 -4.32 20.44
N ARG A 56 4.95 -4.89 21.49
CA ARG A 56 6.35 -4.63 21.86
C ARG A 56 7.29 -4.89 20.68
N GLN A 57 8.23 -3.97 20.46
CA GLN A 57 9.25 -4.07 19.42
C GLN A 57 10.05 -5.39 19.57
N GLY A 58 9.97 -6.27 18.57
CA GLY A 58 10.64 -7.57 18.56
C GLY A 58 9.94 -8.62 17.70
N GLU A 59 8.62 -8.52 17.56
CA GLU A 59 7.85 -9.20 16.52
C GLU A 59 7.78 -8.30 15.29
N GLU A 60 7.67 -8.86 14.09
CA GLU A 60 7.62 -8.18 12.80
C GLU A 60 6.72 -6.92 12.84
N SER A 61 7.32 -5.77 13.15
CA SER A 61 6.53 -4.59 13.51
C SER A 61 5.83 -4.08 12.26
N THR A 62 4.53 -4.27 12.19
CA THR A 62 3.68 -3.75 11.11
C THR A 62 3.46 -2.23 11.24
N ARG A 63 4.05 -1.59 12.25
CA ARG A 63 4.02 -0.14 12.50
C ARG A 63 2.61 0.46 12.34
N GLN A 64 2.46 1.46 11.48
CA GLN A 64 1.19 2.12 11.20
C GLN A 64 0.24 1.19 10.44
N GLU A 65 0.72 0.16 9.75
CA GLU A 65 -0.15 -0.82 9.09
C GLU A 65 -1.00 -1.61 10.09
N ALA A 66 -0.54 -1.76 11.33
CA ALA A 66 -1.34 -2.33 12.42
C ALA A 66 -2.61 -1.52 12.73
N SER A 67 -2.63 -0.23 12.37
CA SER A 67 -3.78 0.66 12.56
C SER A 67 -4.77 0.62 11.39
N GLN A 68 -4.51 -0.18 10.36
CA GLN A 68 -5.48 -0.37 9.29
C GLN A 68 -6.63 -1.30 9.75
N PRO A 69 -7.87 -1.06 9.27
CA PRO A 69 -9.01 -1.90 9.62
C PRO A 69 -8.85 -3.34 9.12
N PRO A 70 -9.52 -4.32 9.78
CA PRO A 70 -10.42 -4.16 10.90
C PRO A 70 -9.67 -3.97 12.23
N LEU A 71 -9.93 -2.82 12.89
CA LEU A 71 -9.28 -2.39 14.12
C LEU A 71 -9.68 -3.34 15.28
N TYR A 72 -8.70 -3.84 16.04
CA TYR A 72 -8.89 -4.61 17.28
C TYR A 72 -7.94 -4.16 18.38
#